data_AF-A0A820GIM9-F1
#
_entry.id   AF-A0A820GIM9-F1
#
_cell.length_a   1.000
_cell.length_b   1.000
_cell.length_c   1.000
_cell.angle_alpha   90.00
_cell.angle_beta   90.00
_cell.angle_gamma   90.00
#
_symmetry.space_group_name_H-M   'P 1'
#
loop_
_entity.id
_entity.type
_entity.pdbx_description
1 polymer ?
#
loop_
_entity_poly.entity_id
_entity_poly.type
_entity_poly.pdbx_seq_one_letter_code
_entity_poly.pdbx_strand_id
1 'polypeptide(L)' 'MSISKGINTFDTAEVYGNGESERSIARYKTNHPNAGDIVLATKFLPYPYRFSYPSSLINALRASLDRLQ' A
#
# COMPACT_ATOMS: atom_id res chain seq x y z
N MET A 1 12.51 0.57 -13.77
CA MET A 1 12.59 1.85 -14.50
C MET A 1 12.54 3.06 -13.55
N SER A 2 11.67 3.12 -12.53
CA SER A 2 11.64 4.24 -11.56
C SER A 2 12.71 4.15 -10.47
N ILE A 3 12.84 3.00 -9.79
CA ILE A 3 13.84 2.79 -8.74
C ILE A 3 15.27 2.92 -9.26
N SER A 4 15.56 2.38 -10.45
CA SER A 4 16.86 2.53 -11.12
C SER A 4 17.23 3.98 -11.45
N LYS A 5 16.26 4.90 -11.35
CA LYS A 5 16.44 6.34 -11.55
C LYS A 5 16.41 7.13 -10.22
N GLY A 6 16.49 6.44 -9.09
CA GLY A 6 16.47 7.04 -7.75
C GLY A 6 15.08 7.41 -7.22
N ILE A 7 14.00 7.08 -7.93
CA ILE A 7 12.63 7.31 -7.42
C ILE A 7 12.26 6.16 -6.51
N ASN A 8 12.15 6.44 -5.22
CA ASN A 8 11.87 5.43 -4.20
C ASN A 8 10.59 5.69 -3.38
N THR A 9 9.88 6.77 -3.66
CA THR A 9 8.61 7.10 -3.00
C THR A 9 7.43 6.70 -3.87
N PHE A 10 6.48 5.94 -3.32
CA PHE A 10 5.31 5.43 -4.03
C PHE A 10 4.02 5.74 -3.26
N ASP A 11 3.05 6.23 -4.01
CA ASP A 11 1.71 6.52 -3.53
C ASP A 11 0.74 5.41 -3.99
N THR A 12 -0.08 4.91 -3.07
CA THR A 12 -1.10 3.89 -3.34
C THR A 12 -2.34 4.13 -2.46
N ALA A 13 -3.36 3.30 -2.61
CA ALA A 13 -4.54 3.29 -1.77
C ALA A 13 -5.16 1.89 -1.76
N GLU A 14 -5.93 1.57 -0.73
CA GLU A 14 -6.62 0.28 -0.62
C GLU A 14 -7.57 0.01 -1.81
N VAL A 15 -8.06 1.06 -2.46
CA VAL A 15 -9.01 0.98 -3.58
C VAL A 15 -8.33 0.85 -4.94
N TYR A 16 -7.06 1.22 -5.08
CA TYR A 16 -6.38 1.21 -6.38
C TYR A 16 -6.24 -0.24 -6.89
N GLY A 17 -6.99 -0.55 -7.94
CA GLY A 17 -7.09 -1.92 -8.46
C GLY A 17 -7.63 -2.92 -7.43
N ASN A 18 -8.52 -2.50 -6.53
CA ASN A 18 -9.03 -3.35 -5.44
C ASN A 18 -7.88 -3.97 -4.59
N GLY A 19 -6.89 -3.14 -4.26
CA GLY A 19 -5.69 -3.52 -3.52
C GLY A 19 -4.56 -4.14 -4.34
N GLU A 20 -4.72 -4.32 -5.67
CA GLU A 20 -3.62 -4.85 -6.50
C GLU A 20 -2.42 -3.93 -6.59
N SER A 21 -2.63 -2.61 -6.45
CA SER A 21 -1.51 -1.67 -6.42
C SER A 21 -0.57 -1.98 -5.23
N GLU A 22 -1.13 -2.20 -4.04
CA GLU A 22 -0.36 -2.59 -2.85
C GLU A 22 0.31 -3.95 -3.02
N ARG A 23 -0.42 -4.96 -3.51
CA ARG A 23 0.13 -6.30 -3.76
C ARG A 23 1.24 -6.29 -4.82
N SER A 24 1.17 -5.40 -5.80
CA SER A 24 2.23 -5.25 -6.80
C SER A 24 3.53 -4.72 -6.20
N ILE A 25 3.42 -3.79 -5.24
CA ILE A 25 4.59 -3.27 -4.53
C ILE A 25 5.17 -4.33 -3.59
N ALA A 26 4.33 -5.11 -2.89
CA ALA A 26 4.77 -6.25 -2.10
C ALA A 26 5.56 -7.26 -2.96
N ARG A 27 4.97 -7.73 -4.07
CA ARG A 27 5.65 -8.62 -5.03
C ARG A 27 6.98 -8.05 -5.51
N TYR A 28 7.04 -6.75 -5.78
CA TYR A 28 8.27 -6.10 -6.18
C TYR A 28 9.35 -6.17 -5.09
N LYS A 29 9.01 -5.85 -3.83
CA LYS A 29 9.91 -5.95 -2.67
C LYS A 29 10.42 -7.36 -2.47
N THR A 30 9.53 -8.36 -2.53
CA THR A 30 9.89 -9.78 -2.37
C THR A 30 10.89 -10.23 -3.45
N ASN A 31 10.65 -9.84 -4.70
CA ASN A 31 11.49 -10.26 -5.83
C ASN A 31 12.80 -9.45 -5.94
N HIS A 32 12.92 -8.31 -5.24
CA HIS A 32 14.08 -7.43 -5.30
C HIS A 32 14.51 -6.99 -3.89
N PRO A 33 15.05 -7.92 -3.07
CA PRO A 33 15.45 -7.61 -1.70
C PRO A 33 16.54 -6.52 -1.60
N ASN A 34 17.27 -6.26 -2.69
CA ASN A 34 18.32 -5.25 -2.78
C ASN A 34 17.85 -3.93 -3.45
N ALA A 35 16.54 -3.71 -3.62
CA ALA A 35 16.01 -2.54 -4.31
C ALA A 35 16.21 -1.20 -3.55
N GLY A 36 16.80 -1.24 -2.36
CA GLY A 36 16.95 -0.09 -1.47
C GLY A 36 15.66 0.27 -0.74
N ASP A 37 15.69 1.40 -0.02
CA ASP A 37 14.56 1.84 0.79
C ASP A 37 13.40 2.32 -0.08
N ILE A 38 12.24 1.67 0.07
CA ILE A 38 10.98 2.09 -0.55
C ILE A 38 10.16 2.85 0.50
N VAL A 39 9.83 4.11 0.19
CA VAL A 39 8.93 4.94 1.00
C VAL A 39 7.53 4.82 0.44
N LEU A 40 6.56 4.42 1.27
CA LEU A 40 5.21 4.11 0.81
C LEU A 40 4.15 4.89 1.56
N ALA A 41 3.28 5.55 0.80
CA ALA A 41 2.07 6.18 1.32
C ALA A 41 0.85 5.42 0.82
N THR A 42 0.09 4.80 1.73
CA THR A 42 -1.23 4.21 1.41
C THR A 42 -2.36 4.97 2.08
N LYS A 43 -3.55 4.93 1.48
CA LYS A 43 -4.71 5.74 1.88
C LYS A 43 -5.90 4.88 2.22
N PHE A 44 -6.55 5.27 3.31
CA PHE A 44 -7.89 4.83 3.69
C PHE A 44 -8.94 5.58 2.85
N LEU A 45 -9.87 4.84 2.26
CA LEU A 45 -11.04 5.36 1.59
C LEU A 45 -12.24 5.35 2.56
N PRO A 46 -12.81 6.53 2.90
CA PRO A 46 -13.96 6.62 3.78
C PRO A 46 -15.26 6.26 3.03
N TYR A 47 -15.47 4.98 2.75
CA TYR A 47 -16.73 4.51 2.15
C TYR A 47 -17.93 4.90 3.02
N PRO A 48 -19.10 5.22 2.41
CA PRO A 48 -20.30 5.64 3.16
C PRO A 48 -20.76 4.66 4.23
N TYR A 49 -20.45 3.36 4.10
CA TYR A 49 -20.84 2.31 5.03
C TYR A 49 -19.82 2.04 6.17
N ARG A 50 -18.70 2.78 6.23
CA ARG A 50 -17.65 2.61 7.27
C ARG A 50 -17.92 3.51 8.48
N PHE A 51 -19.00 3.22 9.19
CA PHE A 51 -19.49 4.05 10.31
C PHE A 51 -18.70 3.90 11.62
N SER A 52 -17.96 2.80 11.80
CA SER A 52 -17.36 2.45 13.09
C SER A 52 -15.96 3.03 13.26
N TYR A 53 -15.84 4.35 13.35
CA TYR A 53 -14.57 4.99 13.71
C TYR A 53 -14.23 4.75 15.20
N PRO A 54 -12.97 4.42 15.57
CA PRO A 54 -11.80 4.26 14.72
C PRO A 54 -11.60 2.86 14.13
N SER A 55 -12.40 1.87 14.52
CA SER A 55 -12.22 0.46 14.12
C SER A 55 -12.19 0.24 12.60
N SER A 56 -13.02 0.93 11.82
CA SER A 56 -13.01 0.82 10.35
C SER A 56 -11.69 1.29 9.74
N LEU A 57 -11.09 2.37 10.29
CA LEU A 57 -9.78 2.87 9.85
C LEU A 57 -8.69 1.86 10.22
N ILE A 58 -8.67 1.38 11.47
CA ILE A 58 -7.66 0.43 11.93
C ILE A 58 -7.72 -0.90 11.15
N ASN A 59 -8.92 -1.41 10.87
CA ASN A 59 -9.08 -2.62 10.07
C ASN A 59 -8.60 -2.43 8.62
N ALA A 60 -8.91 -1.28 8.01
CA ALA A 60 -8.43 -0.97 6.67
C ALA A 60 -6.90 -0.78 6.62
N LEU A 61 -6.31 -0.16 7.64
CA LEU A 61 -4.86 -0.04 7.79
C LEU A 61 -4.20 -1.42 7.89
N ARG A 62 -4.71 -2.30 8.76
CA ARG A 62 -4.23 -3.69 8.89
C ARG A 62 -4.32 -4.43 7.57
N ALA A 63 -5.48 -4.36 6.91
CA ALA A 63 -5.66 -4.99 5.60
C ALA A 63 -4.70 -4.44 4.53
N SER A 64 -4.33 -3.16 4.61
CA SER A 64 -3.34 -2.54 3.72
C SER A 64 -1.93 -3.07 4.03
N LEU A 65 -1.56 -3.16 5.32
CA LEU A 65 -0.29 -3.75 5.75
C LEU A 65 -0.18 -5.21 5.30
N ASP A 66 -1.23 -6.02 5.46
CA ASP A 66 -1.26 -7.43 5.03
C ASP A 66 -1.02 -7.56 3.52
N ARG A 67 -1.51 -6.62 2.70
CA ARG A 67 -1.25 -6.60 1.25
C ARG A 67 0.13 -6.09 0.87
N LEU A 68 0.82 -5.38 1.77
CA LEU A 68 2.13 -4.74 1.57
C LEU A 68 3.31 -5.56 2.12
N GLN A 69 3.02 -6.64 2.84
CA GLN A 69 3.98 -7.60 3.37
C GLN A 69 4.60 -8.45 2.27
#